data_AF-A0A960BIH5-F1
#
_entry.id   AF-A0A960BIH5-F1
#
_cell.length_a   1.000
_cell.length_b   1.000
_cell.length_c   1.000
_cell.angle_alpha   90.00
_cell.angle_beta   90.00
_cell.angle_gamma   90.00
#
_symmetry.space_group_name_H-M   'P 1'
#
loop_
_entity.id
_entity.type
_entity.pdbx_description
1 polymer ?
#
loop_
_entity_poly.entity_id
_entity_poly.type
_entity_poly.pdbx_seq_one_letter_code
_entity_poly.pdbx_strand_id
1 'polypeptide(L)'
;MIFAFGLAIAMNMGAWWFSDKLALKMSGARPVGEDEMPELHTMVAQLSQRANLPKPAVYIIESDTPNAFATGRSPEKGAVAVTTGIMRLLDRDELAGVMAHELAHIKHRDTLISSVAATVAGAVVMLAEMAQWALIFTGLSGGNEEEEGGGGGIFGSLL
;
A
#
# COMPACT_ATOMS: atom_id res chain seq x y z
N MET A 1 -2.83 -24.55 -4.05
CA MET A 1 -3.08 -23.43 -5.00
C MET A 1 -4.32 -22.63 -4.68
N ILE A 2 -5.54 -23.18 -4.72
CA ILE A 2 -6.76 -22.44 -4.31
C ILE A 2 -6.64 -21.89 -2.89
N PHE A 3 -6.05 -22.68 -1.97
CA PHE A 3 -5.75 -22.22 -0.61
C PHE A 3 -4.73 -21.08 -0.57
N ALA A 4 -3.62 -21.17 -1.31
CA ALA A 4 -2.59 -20.13 -1.36
C ALA A 4 -3.11 -18.83 -1.99
N PHE A 5 -3.91 -18.95 -3.04
CA PHE A 5 -4.58 -17.82 -3.68
C PHE A 5 -5.64 -17.18 -2.78
N GLY A 6 -6.47 -18.00 -2.14
CA GLY A 6 -7.44 -17.54 -1.15
C GLY A 6 -6.77 -16.86 0.04
N LEU A 7 -5.65 -17.40 0.52
CA LEU A 7 -4.82 -16.79 1.56
C LEU A 7 -4.23 -15.46 1.08
N ALA A 8 -3.72 -15.37 -0.15
CA ALA A 8 -3.17 -14.13 -0.70
C ALA A 8 -4.23 -13.01 -0.80
N ILE A 9 -5.44 -13.34 -1.26
CA ILE A 9 -6.57 -12.40 -1.27
C ILE A 9 -6.91 -11.99 0.16
N ALA A 10 -7.06 -12.95 1.07
CA ALA A 10 -7.38 -12.67 2.47
C ALA A 10 -6.32 -11.79 3.15
N MET A 11 -5.04 -12.03 2.88
CA MET A 11 -3.93 -11.21 3.38
C MET A 11 -3.96 -9.80 2.82
N ASN A 12 -4.22 -9.61 1.52
CA ASN A 12 -4.31 -8.28 0.92
C ASN A 12 -5.53 -7.50 1.43
N MET A 13 -6.69 -8.16 1.53
CA MET A 13 -7.88 -7.55 2.12
C MET A 13 -7.68 -7.20 3.59
N GLY A 14 -7.01 -8.08 4.34
CA GLY A 14 -6.62 -7.83 5.73
C GLY A 14 -5.65 -6.65 5.83
N ALA A 15 -4.61 -6.62 5.00
CA ALA A 15 -3.65 -5.53 4.95
C ALA A 15 -4.34 -4.20 4.64
N TRP A 16 -5.24 -4.15 3.65
CA TRP A 16 -6.07 -2.98 3.39
C TRP A 16 -6.95 -2.61 4.60
N TRP A 17 -7.56 -3.59 5.27
CA TRP A 17 -8.46 -3.34 6.40
C TRP A 17 -7.77 -2.79 7.66
N PHE A 18 -6.49 -3.11 7.84
CA PHE A 18 -5.71 -2.73 9.03
C PHE A 18 -4.58 -1.73 8.72
N SER A 19 -4.37 -1.34 7.46
CA SER A 19 -3.27 -0.47 7.04
C SER A 19 -3.30 0.87 7.75
N ASP A 20 -4.48 1.48 7.89
CA ASP A 20 -4.70 2.75 8.57
C ASP A 20 -4.20 2.73 10.02
N LYS A 21 -4.67 1.76 10.80
CA LYS A 21 -4.29 1.60 12.20
C LYS A 21 -2.83 1.20 12.36
N LEU A 22 -2.32 0.36 11.45
CA LEU A 22 -0.94 -0.10 11.50
C LEU A 22 0.02 1.06 11.20
N ALA A 23 -0.24 1.85 10.15
CA ALA A 23 0.58 3.00 9.78
C ALA A 23 0.67 4.01 10.94
N LEU A 24 -0.48 4.41 11.50
CA LEU A 24 -0.54 5.35 12.62
C LEU A 24 0.18 4.81 13.87
N LYS A 25 0.02 3.52 14.17
CA LYS A 25 0.66 2.90 15.35
C LYS A 25 2.17 2.79 15.17
N MET A 26 2.63 2.38 13.99
CA MET A 26 4.06 2.24 13.68
C MET A 26 4.77 3.59 13.67
N SER A 27 4.09 4.65 13.23
CA SER A 27 4.64 6.00 13.24
C SER A 27 4.60 6.66 14.63
N GLY A 28 4.03 6.02 15.64
CA GLY A 28 3.84 6.64 16.96
C GLY A 28 2.92 7.86 16.93
N ALA A 29 1.97 7.89 15.99
CA ALA A 29 1.06 9.03 15.83
C ALA A 29 0.09 9.12 17.01
N ARG A 30 0.02 10.30 17.63
CA ARG A 30 -0.95 10.62 18.69
C ARG A 30 -2.09 11.48 18.13
N PRO A 31 -3.36 11.16 18.40
CA PRO A 31 -4.46 12.01 17.99
C PRO A 31 -4.35 13.34 18.72
N VAL A 32 -4.69 14.43 18.04
CA VAL A 32 -4.74 15.77 18.63
C VAL A 32 -6.14 16.35 18.54
N GLY A 33 -6.49 17.17 19.53
CA GLY A 33 -7.77 17.87 19.58
C GLY A 33 -7.72 19.23 18.89
N GLU A 34 -8.90 19.76 18.54
CA GLU A 34 -9.02 21.11 17.97
C GLU A 34 -8.50 22.19 18.93
N ASP A 35 -8.64 21.98 20.23
CA ASP A 35 -8.14 22.90 21.26
C ASP A 35 -6.61 22.87 21.39
N GLU A 36 -5.97 21.74 21.05
CA GLU A 36 -4.52 21.58 21.15
C GLU A 36 -3.81 22.16 19.92
N MET A 37 -4.38 21.95 18.73
CA MET A 37 -3.79 22.37 17.45
C MET A 37 -4.83 23.05 16.54
N PRO A 38 -5.39 24.21 16.93
CA PRO A 38 -6.51 24.83 16.23
C PRO A 38 -6.18 25.21 14.79
N GLU A 39 -4.96 25.68 14.54
CA GLU A 39 -4.52 26.09 13.19
C GLU A 39 -4.44 24.91 12.22
N LEU A 40 -3.86 23.78 12.66
CA LEU A 40 -3.77 22.57 11.86
C LEU A 40 -5.16 21.99 11.59
N HIS A 41 -6.02 21.91 12.61
CA HIS A 41 -7.39 21.44 12.45
C HIS A 41 -8.21 22.33 11.50
N THR A 42 -8.00 23.65 11.55
CA THR A 42 -8.67 24.61 10.65
C THR A 42 -8.18 24.45 9.22
N MET A 43 -6.87 24.32 9.01
CA MET A 43 -6.28 24.08 7.70
C MET A 43 -6.83 22.80 7.07
N VAL A 44 -6.76 21.67 7.80
CA VAL A 44 -7.28 20.38 7.33
C VAL A 44 -8.78 20.46 7.04
N ALA A 45 -9.57 21.13 7.89
CA ALA A 45 -11.00 21.31 7.66
C ALA A 45 -11.29 22.11 6.38
N GLN A 46 -10.61 23.24 6.17
CA GLN A 46 -10.76 24.07 4.98
C GLN A 46 -10.37 23.33 3.70
N LEU A 47 -9.25 22.61 3.73
CA LEU A 47 -8.80 21.81 2.58
C LEU A 47 -9.75 20.65 2.29
N SER A 48 -10.22 19.95 3.32
CA SER A 48 -11.21 18.86 3.17
C SER A 48 -12.52 19.39 2.58
N GLN A 49 -13.00 20.54 3.06
CA GLN A 49 -14.19 21.20 2.51
C GLN A 49 -14.01 21.56 1.03
N ARG A 50 -12.88 22.17 0.66
CA ARG A 50 -12.55 22.49 -0.74
C ARG A 50 -12.48 21.25 -1.62
N ALA A 51 -11.98 20.13 -1.07
CA ALA A 51 -11.88 18.86 -1.77
C ALA A 51 -13.20 18.08 -1.83
N ASN A 52 -14.26 18.57 -1.16
CA ASN A 52 -15.53 17.87 -0.93
C ASN A 52 -15.34 16.51 -0.23
N LEU A 53 -14.56 16.52 0.86
CA LEU A 53 -14.25 15.37 1.69
C LEU A 53 -14.74 15.60 3.13
N PRO A 54 -15.18 14.55 3.84
CA PRO A 54 -15.29 14.62 5.28
C PRO A 54 -13.91 14.89 5.90
N LYS A 55 -13.88 15.67 6.98
CA LYS A 55 -12.64 16.02 7.67
C LYS A 55 -12.00 14.74 8.25
N PRO A 56 -10.76 14.38 7.87
CA PRO A 56 -10.07 13.24 8.46
C PRO A 56 -9.65 13.54 9.90
N ALA A 57 -9.40 12.48 10.67
CA ALA A 57 -8.80 12.60 11.99
C ALA A 57 -7.37 13.14 11.88
N VAL A 58 -6.98 14.04 12.78
CA VAL A 58 -5.66 14.71 12.76
C VAL A 58 -4.77 14.14 13.85
N TYR A 59 -3.53 13.83 13.48
CA TYR A 59 -2.53 13.27 14.37
C TYR A 59 -1.22 14.05 14.29
N ILE A 60 -0.48 14.02 15.40
CA ILE A 60 0.89 14.52 15.49
C ILE A 60 1.85 13.36 15.75
N ILE A 61 3.04 13.46 15.17
CA ILE A 61 4.15 12.56 15.43
C ILE A 61 5.30 13.39 16.00
N GLU A 62 5.77 13.01 17.19
CA GLU A 62 6.91 13.65 17.83
C GLU A 62 8.21 13.17 17.16
N SER A 63 8.67 13.89 16.15
CA SER A 63 9.88 13.58 15.39
C SER A 63 10.43 14.83 14.70
N ASP A 64 11.75 14.99 14.73
CA ASP A 64 12.43 16.09 14.05
C ASP A 64 12.53 15.90 12.54
N THR A 65 12.38 14.67 12.05
CA THR A 65 12.38 14.37 10.62
C THR A 65 11.11 14.93 9.98
N PRO A 66 11.20 15.86 9.01
CA PRO A 66 10.03 16.43 8.36
C PRO A 66 9.28 15.35 7.57
N ASN A 67 8.02 15.12 7.92
CA ASN A 67 7.14 14.21 7.19
C ASN A 67 5.66 14.55 7.45
N ALA A 68 4.83 14.26 6.47
CA ALA A 68 3.38 14.24 6.60
C ALA A 68 2.84 13.09 5.73
N PHE A 69 1.77 12.44 6.16
CA PHE A 69 1.10 11.45 5.34
C PHE A 69 -0.39 11.37 5.64
N ALA A 70 -1.13 10.91 4.65
CA ALA A 70 -2.52 10.49 4.78
C ALA A 70 -2.66 8.96 4.75
N THR A 71 -3.62 8.46 5.50
CA THR A 71 -4.04 7.05 5.42
C THR A 71 -5.53 6.92 5.63
N GLY A 72 -6.14 5.86 5.10
CA GLY A 72 -7.55 5.60 5.29
C GLY A 72 -8.08 4.59 4.29
N ARG A 73 -9.08 3.83 4.71
CA ARG A 73 -9.71 2.80 3.86
C ARG A 73 -10.76 3.37 2.92
N SER A 74 -11.30 4.52 3.29
CA SER A 74 -12.25 5.29 2.51
C SER A 74 -12.16 6.76 2.94
N PRO A 75 -12.69 7.69 2.14
CA PRO A 75 -12.77 9.10 2.50
C PRO A 75 -13.37 9.35 3.89
N GLU A 76 -14.40 8.57 4.25
CA GLU A 76 -15.12 8.68 5.53
C GLU A 76 -14.32 8.18 6.73
N LYS A 77 -13.26 7.41 6.48
CA LYS A 77 -12.36 6.83 7.49
C LYS A 77 -10.91 7.23 7.22
N GLY A 78 -10.71 8.51 6.88
CA GLY A 78 -9.40 9.10 6.66
C GLY A 78 -8.75 9.58 7.97
N ALA A 79 -7.43 9.52 7.99
CA ALA A 79 -6.57 10.12 9.01
C ALA A 79 -5.39 10.80 8.32
N VAL A 80 -4.93 11.91 8.88
CA VAL A 80 -3.73 12.62 8.46
C VAL A 80 -2.80 12.76 9.66
N ALA A 81 -1.51 12.60 9.43
CA ALA A 81 -0.49 12.76 10.46
C ALA A 81 0.62 13.68 9.95
N VAL A 82 1.09 14.57 10.81
CA VAL A 82 2.23 15.46 10.53
C VAL A 82 3.27 15.34 11.66
N THR A 83 4.55 15.44 11.32
CA THR A 83 5.61 15.48 12.33
C THR A 83 5.81 16.86 12.91
N THR A 84 6.30 16.98 14.14
CA THR A 84 6.68 18.29 14.69
C THR A 84 7.82 18.93 13.90
N GLY A 85 8.69 18.13 13.27
CA GLY A 85 9.72 18.57 12.34
C GLY A 85 9.17 19.31 11.11
N ILE A 86 8.13 18.76 10.44
CA ILE A 86 7.58 19.43 9.24
C ILE A 86 6.89 20.74 9.61
N MET A 87 6.22 20.79 10.76
CA MET A 87 5.53 22.00 11.24
C MET A 87 6.48 23.13 11.62
N ARG A 88 7.72 22.83 12.00
CA ARG A 88 8.76 23.84 12.26
C ARG A 88 9.49 24.26 10.99
N LEU A 89 9.55 23.38 10.00
CA LEU A 89 10.28 23.62 8.76
C LEU A 89 9.49 24.44 7.75
N LEU A 90 8.22 24.08 7.55
CA LEU A 90 7.37 24.67 6.52
C LEU A 90 6.54 25.81 7.09
N ASP A 91 6.32 26.83 6.27
CA ASP A 91 5.32 27.83 6.59
C ASP A 91 3.88 27.29 6.39
N ARG A 92 2.91 28.14 6.70
CA ARG A 92 1.49 27.76 6.66
C ARG A 92 1.02 27.36 5.26
N ASP A 93 1.47 28.05 4.22
CA ASP A 93 0.99 27.83 2.85
C ASP A 93 1.69 26.63 2.22
N GLU A 94 2.98 26.44 2.52
CA GLU A 94 3.72 25.24 2.16
C GLU A 94 3.13 23.98 2.81
N LEU A 95 2.86 24.03 4.12
CA LEU A 95 2.21 22.93 4.84
C LEU A 95 0.81 22.66 4.28
N ALA A 96 0.05 23.71 3.95
CA ALA A 96 -1.27 23.55 3.32
C ALA A 96 -1.16 22.86 1.95
N GLY A 97 -0.13 23.15 1.17
CA GLY A 97 0.16 22.47 -0.09
C GLY A 97 0.42 20.98 0.10
N VAL A 98 1.28 20.61 1.06
CA VAL A 98 1.55 19.21 1.41
C VAL A 98 0.27 18.51 1.90
N MET A 99 -0.47 19.13 2.81
CA MET A 99 -1.73 18.57 3.31
C MET A 99 -2.78 18.41 2.21
N ALA A 100 -2.84 19.32 1.24
CA ALA A 100 -3.73 19.19 0.09
C ALA A 100 -3.36 18.00 -0.80
N HIS A 101 -2.06 17.76 -1.02
CA HIS A 101 -1.56 16.59 -1.72
C HIS A 101 -1.95 15.30 -1.00
N GLU A 102 -1.71 15.22 0.30
CA GLU A 102 -2.07 14.04 1.12
C GLU A 102 -3.58 13.77 1.14
N LEU A 103 -4.41 14.82 1.23
CA LEU A 103 -5.87 14.68 1.14
C LEU A 103 -6.32 14.15 -0.24
N ALA A 104 -5.59 14.46 -1.31
CA ALA A 104 -5.90 13.93 -2.64
C ALA A 104 -5.73 12.40 -2.70
N HIS A 105 -4.75 11.84 -2.00
CA HIS A 105 -4.59 10.37 -1.90
C HIS A 105 -5.79 9.71 -1.21
N ILE A 106 -6.34 10.33 -0.16
CA ILE A 106 -7.56 9.85 0.51
C ILE A 106 -8.74 9.89 -0.47
N LYS A 107 -8.91 11.02 -1.18
CA LYS A 107 -10.00 11.23 -2.13
C LYS A 107 -10.02 10.18 -3.23
N HIS A 108 -8.86 9.91 -3.81
CA HIS A 108 -8.72 8.97 -4.93
C HIS A 108 -8.59 7.51 -4.50
N ARG A 109 -8.56 7.24 -3.19
CA ARG A 109 -8.53 5.89 -2.60
C ARG A 109 -7.28 5.12 -2.99
N ASP A 110 -6.13 5.79 -3.00
CA ASP A 110 -4.88 5.23 -3.51
C ASP A 110 -4.48 3.96 -2.77
N THR A 111 -4.70 3.87 -1.46
CA THR A 111 -4.45 2.65 -0.68
C THR A 111 -5.28 1.46 -1.17
N LEU A 112 -6.55 1.68 -1.52
CA LEU A 112 -7.40 0.61 -2.07
C LEU A 112 -6.89 0.20 -3.46
N ILE A 113 -6.59 1.17 -4.31
CA ILE A 113 -6.09 0.93 -5.67
C ILE A 113 -4.79 0.14 -5.60
N SER A 114 -3.84 0.54 -4.75
CA SER A 114 -2.57 -0.15 -4.59
C SER A 114 -2.74 -1.57 -4.04
N SER A 115 -3.65 -1.79 -3.09
CA SER A 115 -3.95 -3.13 -2.57
C SER A 115 -4.56 -4.05 -3.64
N VAL A 116 -5.47 -3.53 -4.46
CA VAL A 116 -6.03 -4.28 -5.59
C VAL A 116 -4.96 -4.58 -6.63
N ALA A 117 -4.15 -3.60 -7.01
CA ALA A 117 -3.06 -3.77 -7.96
C ALA A 117 -2.05 -4.82 -7.49
N ALA A 118 -1.64 -4.77 -6.21
CA ALA A 118 -0.74 -5.75 -5.60
C ALA A 118 -1.35 -7.16 -5.60
N THR A 119 -2.64 -7.29 -5.32
CA THR A 119 -3.35 -8.58 -5.37
C THR A 119 -3.34 -9.17 -6.78
N VAL A 120 -3.63 -8.36 -7.80
CA VAL A 120 -3.65 -8.80 -9.20
C VAL A 120 -2.23 -9.16 -9.67
N ALA A 121 -1.23 -8.33 -9.35
CA ALA A 121 0.16 -8.62 -9.69
C ALA A 121 0.63 -9.93 -9.06
N GLY A 122 0.34 -10.15 -7.77
CA GLY A 122 0.64 -11.40 -7.09
C GLY A 122 -0.05 -12.61 -7.72
N ALA A 123 -1.30 -12.46 -8.18
CA ALA A 123 -2.03 -13.50 -8.89
C ALA A 123 -1.35 -13.90 -10.20
N VAL A 124 -0.90 -12.92 -10.99
CA VAL A 124 -0.21 -13.15 -12.27
C VAL A 124 1.13 -13.86 -12.05
N VAL A 125 1.92 -13.41 -11.07
CA VAL A 125 3.21 -14.05 -10.71
C VAL A 125 2.99 -15.51 -10.34
N MET A 126 2.00 -15.80 -9.49
CA MET A 126 1.66 -17.17 -9.11
C MET A 126 1.27 -18.04 -10.32
N LEU A 127 0.51 -17.51 -11.28
CA LEU A 127 0.15 -18.24 -12.50
C LEU A 127 1.36 -18.49 -13.40
N ALA A 128 2.28 -17.53 -13.51
CA ALA A 128 3.51 -17.68 -14.28
C ALA A 128 4.42 -18.77 -13.67
N GLU A 129 4.60 -18.76 -12.35
CA GLU A 129 5.34 -19.79 -11.62
C GLU A 129 4.70 -21.17 -11.82
N MET A 130 3.37 -21.27 -11.79
CA MET A 130 2.65 -22.52 -12.10
C MET A 130 2.96 -23.03 -13.51
N ALA A 131 2.90 -22.16 -14.51
CA ALA A 131 3.18 -22.54 -15.89
C ALA A 131 4.63 -22.99 -16.06
N GLN A 132 5.59 -22.28 -15.45
CA GLN A 132 7.00 -22.66 -15.46
C GLN A 132 7.22 -24.05 -14.85
N TRP A 133 6.68 -24.31 -13.66
CA TRP A 133 6.80 -25.63 -13.02
C TRP A 133 6.06 -26.72 -13.78
N ALA A 134 4.88 -26.44 -14.33
CA ALA A 134 4.14 -27.39 -15.14
C ALA A 134 4.97 -27.79 -16.37
N LEU A 135 5.60 -26.85 -17.08
CA LEU A 135 6.48 -27.14 -18.22
C LEU A 135 7.70 -27.97 -17.80
N ILE A 136 8.33 -27.65 -16.66
CA ILE A 136 9.47 -28.41 -16.14
C ILE A 136 9.04 -29.86 -15.82
N PHE A 137 7.95 -30.08 -15.10
CA PHE A 137 7.53 -31.42 -14.69
C PHE A 137 6.85 -32.24 -15.79
N THR A 138 6.14 -31.60 -16.73
CA THR A 138 5.58 -32.29 -17.91
C THR A 138 6.64 -32.61 -18.96
N GLY A 139 7.63 -31.73 -19.15
CA GLY A 139 8.80 -31.99 -19.99
C GLY A 139 9.73 -33.08 -19.43
N LEU A 140 9.69 -33.33 -18.11
CA LEU A 140 10.44 -34.40 -17.44
C LEU A 140 9.67 -35.74 -17.32
N SER A 141 8.35 -35.77 -17.53
CA SER A 141 7.51 -36.97 -17.34
C SER A 141 7.19 -37.73 -18.65
N GLY A 142 7.60 -37.22 -19.82
CA GLY A 142 7.32 -37.82 -21.13
C GLY A 142 8.48 -38.63 -21.70
N GLY A 143 9.07 -39.52 -20.89
CA GLY A 143 10.22 -40.33 -21.30
C GLY A 143 10.10 -41.77 -20.85
N ASN A 144 9.10 -42.48 -21.36
CA ASN A 144 9.05 -43.94 -21.32
C ASN A 144 8.68 -44.48 -22.71
N GLU A 145 9.46 -44.07 -23.70
CA GLU A 145 9.64 -44.84 -24.93
C GLU A 145 11.15 -45.05 -25.07
N GLU A 146 11.52 -46.33 -25.05
CA GLU A 146 12.84 -46.87 -25.27
C GLU A 146 13.41 -46.36 -26.61
N GLU A 147 14.64 -45.82 -26.62
CA GLU A 147 15.69 -46.26 -27.53
C GLU A 147 16.99 -45.47 -27.33
N GLU A 148 18.09 -46.15 -27.65
CA GLU A 148 19.47 -45.83 -27.37
C GLU A 148 19.96 -44.51 -28.00
N GLY A 149 20.78 -43.78 -27.23
CA GLY A 149 21.90 -43.02 -27.78
C GLY A 149 21.73 -41.52 -27.90
N GLY A 150 22.48 -40.79 -27.07
CA GLY A 150 22.95 -39.44 -27.39
C GLY A 150 22.32 -38.33 -26.56
N GLY A 151 22.99 -37.97 -25.47
CA GLY A 151 22.53 -36.96 -24.52
C GLY A 151 22.28 -35.58 -25.14
N GLY A 152 21.15 -34.99 -24.78
CA GLY A 152 20.77 -33.64 -25.19
C GLY A 152 19.58 -33.09 -24.39
N GLY A 153 19.42 -33.50 -23.14
CA GLY A 153 18.35 -33.00 -22.26
C GLY A 153 18.80 -31.79 -21.44
N ILE A 154 18.03 -30.70 -21.52
CA ILE A 154 17.97 -29.54 -20.61
C ILE A 154 19.20 -28.61 -20.59
N PHE A 155 20.41 -29.10 -20.79
CA PHE A 155 21.62 -28.25 -20.84
C PHE A 155 21.81 -27.50 -22.17
N GLY A 156 21.10 -27.90 -23.24
CA GLY A 156 21.21 -27.28 -24.57
C GLY A 156 20.43 -25.98 -24.76
N SER A 157 19.55 -25.61 -23.85
CA SER A 157 18.74 -24.38 -23.94
C SER A 157 19.32 -23.19 -23.15
N LEU A 158 20.52 -23.36 -22.58
CA LEU A 158 21.22 -22.33 -21.79
C LEU A 158 22.55 -21.88 -22.45
N LEU A 159 22.82 -22.31 -23.69
CA LEU A 159 23.83 -21.76 -24.59
C LEU A 159 23.13 -21.22 -25.85
#